data_AF-A0A416NPY6-F1
#
_entry.id   AF-A0A416NPY6-F1
#
_cell.length_a   1.000
_cell.length_b   1.000
_cell.length_c   1.000
_cell.angle_alpha   90.00
_cell.angle_beta   90.00
_cell.angle_gamma   90.00
#
_symmetry.space_group_name_H-M   'P 1'
#
loop_
_entity.id
_entity.type
_entity.pdbx_description
1 polymer ?
#
loop_
_entity_poly.entity_id
_entity_poly.type
_entity_poly.pdbx_seq_one_letter_code
_entity_poly.pdbx_strand_id
1 'polypeptide(L)'
;MIILKKKILAITAGLLTAMALTACGKDPKLTQFKGEIDAFCTEISDIDTAINNVDAESDTATDELLGYLDQLDTSFQNFAELDFPTEFDYLESLADEASAYMTQAVESYHEAYSNGGYNQLTADYAKENYARAYKRIQIIITFLHGEQPENVNLTTAEETADAASTTAE
;
A
#
# COMPACT_ATOMS: atom_id res chain seq x y z
N MET A 1 54.59 -28.33 64.12
CA MET A 1 53.63 -29.39 63.74
C MET A 1 52.27 -28.70 63.65
N ILE A 2 51.54 -28.58 62.55
CA ILE A 2 51.26 -29.50 61.43
C ILE A 2 51.03 -28.66 60.17
N ILE A 3 51.60 -29.09 59.05
CA ILE A 3 51.26 -28.67 57.68
C ILE A 3 49.98 -29.41 57.27
N LEU A 4 48.95 -28.74 56.74
CA LEU A 4 47.92 -29.45 55.95
C LEU A 4 47.20 -28.61 54.87
N LYS A 5 47.68 -28.81 53.65
CA LYS A 5 46.98 -29.13 52.38
C LYS A 5 45.94 -28.18 51.75
N LYS A 6 46.32 -27.72 50.55
CA LYS A 6 45.51 -27.22 49.41
C LYS A 6 44.16 -27.93 49.23
N LYS A 7 43.12 -27.15 48.89
CA LYS A 7 42.05 -27.55 47.97
C LYS A 7 41.82 -26.40 46.97
N ILE A 8 41.98 -26.74 45.69
CA ILE A 8 41.64 -25.93 44.53
C ILE A 8 40.11 -25.96 44.38
N LEU A 9 39.46 -24.83 44.14
CA LEU A 9 38.12 -24.81 43.55
C LEU A 9 37.95 -23.60 42.61
N ALA A 10 37.87 -23.93 41.31
CA ALA A 10 37.07 -23.37 40.21
C ALA A 10 36.84 -21.82 40.16
N ILE A 11 37.37 -21.09 39.18
CA ILE A 11 36.96 -20.95 37.75
C ILE A 11 35.79 -19.96 37.54
N THR A 12 36.09 -18.97 36.68
CA THR A 12 35.24 -18.06 35.88
C THR A 12 34.41 -17.00 36.61
N ALA A 13 34.99 -15.80 36.74
CA ALA A 13 34.23 -14.55 36.88
C ALA A 13 34.13 -13.85 35.52
N GLY A 14 32.97 -14.05 34.88
CA GLY A 14 32.30 -13.17 33.93
C GLY A 14 33.13 -12.46 32.86
N LEU A 15 33.23 -13.05 31.68
CA LEU A 15 33.32 -12.26 30.46
C LEU A 15 31.98 -11.51 30.32
N LEU A 16 32.00 -10.21 30.65
CA LEU A 16 30.94 -9.29 30.27
C LEU A 16 30.96 -9.18 28.74
N THR A 17 30.30 -10.13 28.08
CA THR A 17 29.86 -9.94 26.71
C THR A 17 28.82 -8.85 26.76
N ALA A 18 29.24 -7.61 26.54
CA ALA A 18 28.35 -6.53 26.15
C ALA A 18 27.70 -7.01 24.85
N MET A 19 26.52 -7.62 24.98
CA MET A 19 25.58 -7.68 23.88
C MET A 19 25.29 -6.23 23.56
N ALA A 20 26.00 -5.70 22.55
CA ALA A 20 25.44 -4.63 21.76
C ALA A 20 24.15 -5.22 21.21
N LEU A 21 23.06 -5.04 21.96
CA LEU A 21 21.73 -5.04 21.40
C LEU A 21 21.85 -3.98 20.31
N THR A 22 22.08 -4.41 19.07
CA THR A 22 21.65 -3.64 17.93
C THR A 22 20.17 -3.49 18.18
N ALA A 23 19.80 -2.39 18.84
CA ALA A 23 18.46 -1.89 18.79
C ALA A 23 18.21 -1.80 17.29
N CYS A 24 17.49 -2.80 16.78
CA CYS A 24 16.87 -2.77 15.48
C CYS A 24 15.84 -1.66 15.60
N GLY A 25 16.33 -0.41 15.56
CA GLY A 25 15.54 0.78 15.67
C GLY A 25 14.72 0.79 14.41
N LYS A 26 13.47 0.32 14.54
CA LYS A 26 12.50 0.36 13.46
C LYS A 26 12.46 1.81 12.99
N ASP A 27 12.79 2.05 11.72
CA ASP A 27 12.76 3.40 11.17
C ASP A 27 11.37 4.01 11.45
N PRO A 28 11.29 5.13 12.19
CA PRO A 28 10.02 5.75 12.52
C PRO A 28 9.21 6.12 11.28
N LYS A 29 9.86 6.57 10.19
CA LYS A 29 9.17 6.93 8.93
C LYS A 29 8.57 5.68 8.29
N LEU A 30 9.34 4.60 8.21
CA LEU A 30 8.85 3.33 7.68
C LEU A 30 7.72 2.72 8.53
N THR A 31 7.80 2.89 9.85
CA THR A 31 6.76 2.40 10.77
C THR A 31 5.47 3.18 10.60
N GLN A 32 5.56 4.51 10.47
CA GLN A 32 4.41 5.38 10.19
C GLN A 32 3.78 5.03 8.85
N PHE A 33 4.57 4.98 7.77
CA PHE A 33 4.10 4.64 6.44
C PHE A 33 3.33 3.31 6.42
N LYS A 34 3.88 2.25 7.04
CA LYS A 34 3.16 0.96 7.15
C LYS A 34 1.83 1.08 7.90
N GLY A 35 1.79 1.88 8.95
CA GLY A 35 0.54 2.16 9.67
C GLY A 35 -0.49 2.90 8.83
N GLU A 36 -0.06 3.83 7.98
CA GLU A 36 -0.92 4.56 7.04
C GLU A 36 -1.47 3.63 5.94
N ILE A 37 -0.63 2.72 5.41
CA ILE A 37 -1.08 1.67 4.48
C ILE A 37 -2.11 0.73 5.12
N ASP A 38 -1.87 0.27 6.36
CA ASP A 38 -2.81 -0.60 7.10
C ASP A 38 -4.14 0.12 7.38
N ALA A 39 -4.08 1.41 7.72
CA ALA A 39 -5.26 2.24 7.94
C ALA A 39 -6.08 2.39 6.66
N PHE A 40 -5.44 2.71 5.54
CA PHE A 40 -6.09 2.77 4.24
C PHE A 40 -6.76 1.44 3.86
N CYS A 41 -6.05 0.31 4.00
CA CYS A 41 -6.62 -1.01 3.69
C CYS A 41 -7.84 -1.35 4.55
N THR A 42 -7.82 -0.95 5.83
CA THR A 42 -8.95 -1.13 6.74
C THR A 42 -10.14 -0.28 6.29
N GLU A 43 -9.89 1.00 5.99
CA GLU A 43 -10.93 1.93 5.57
C GLU A 43 -11.63 1.48 4.28
N ILE A 44 -10.88 1.13 3.24
CA ILE A 44 -11.49 0.64 1.98
C ILE A 44 -12.25 -0.67 2.17
N SER A 45 -11.80 -1.55 3.09
CA SER A 45 -12.51 -2.81 3.40
C SER A 45 -13.83 -2.55 4.15
N ASP A 46 -13.86 -1.57 5.04
CA ASP A 46 -15.07 -1.15 5.75
C ASP A 46 -16.07 -0.52 4.77
N ILE A 47 -15.60 0.34 3.86
CA ILE A 47 -16.42 0.93 2.80
C ILE A 47 -16.95 -0.14 1.85
N ASP A 48 -16.11 -1.08 1.39
CA ASP A 48 -16.53 -2.21 0.54
C ASP A 48 -17.61 -3.04 1.23
N THR A 49 -17.48 -3.26 2.54
CA THR A 49 -18.49 -3.96 3.34
C THR A 49 -19.79 -3.15 3.39
N ALA A 50 -19.72 -1.83 3.56
CA ALA A 50 -20.89 -0.97 3.59
C ALA A 50 -21.61 -0.95 2.22
N ILE A 51 -20.88 -0.84 1.11
CA ILE A 51 -21.41 -0.92 -0.26
C ILE A 51 -22.14 -2.24 -0.48
N ASN A 52 -21.54 -3.37 -0.10
CA ASN A 52 -22.14 -4.70 -0.28
C ASN A 52 -23.39 -4.93 0.59
N ASN A 53 -23.61 -4.10 1.62
CA ASN A 53 -24.77 -4.17 2.51
C ASN A 53 -25.86 -3.15 2.16
N VAL A 54 -25.69 -2.33 1.12
CA VAL A 54 -26.75 -1.43 0.63
C VAL A 54 -27.97 -2.25 0.24
N ASP A 55 -29.13 -1.90 0.80
CA ASP A 55 -30.40 -2.52 0.42
C ASP A 55 -30.87 -1.94 -0.91
N ALA A 56 -30.70 -2.71 -1.99
CA ALA A 56 -31.02 -2.30 -3.35
C ALA A 56 -32.52 -1.98 -3.57
N GLU A 57 -33.41 -2.43 -2.68
CA GLU A 57 -34.85 -2.15 -2.75
C GLU A 57 -35.25 -0.89 -1.95
N SER A 58 -34.31 -0.26 -1.24
CA SER A 58 -34.55 0.97 -0.49
C SER A 58 -34.68 2.18 -1.42
N ASP A 59 -35.57 3.11 -1.08
CA ASP A 59 -35.69 4.41 -1.75
C ASP A 59 -34.41 5.27 -1.60
N THR A 60 -33.50 4.92 -0.68
CA THR A 60 -32.20 5.59 -0.45
C THR A 60 -31.01 4.87 -1.06
N ALA A 61 -31.20 3.72 -1.73
CA ALA A 61 -30.12 2.85 -2.17
C ALA A 61 -29.08 3.56 -3.04
N THR A 62 -29.53 4.40 -3.97
CA THR A 62 -28.65 5.17 -4.85
C THR A 62 -27.83 6.21 -4.07
N ASP A 63 -28.47 6.96 -3.18
CA ASP A 63 -27.79 7.99 -2.38
C ASP A 63 -26.76 7.37 -1.44
N GLU A 64 -27.08 6.21 -0.84
CA GLU A 64 -26.16 5.46 0.00
C GLU A 64 -24.96 4.94 -0.78
N LEU A 65 -25.19 4.29 -1.94
CA LEU A 65 -24.13 3.81 -2.80
C LEU A 65 -23.19 4.94 -3.24
N LEU A 66 -23.74 6.04 -3.75
CA LEU A 66 -22.95 7.18 -4.21
C LEU A 66 -22.17 7.84 -3.06
N GLY A 67 -22.78 7.95 -1.87
CA GLY A 67 -22.09 8.46 -0.69
C GLY A 67 -20.95 7.57 -0.18
N TYR A 68 -21.04 6.26 -0.34
CA TYR A 68 -19.91 5.35 -0.05
C TYR A 68 -18.81 5.43 -1.12
N LEU A 69 -19.19 5.60 -2.39
CA LEU A 69 -18.22 5.82 -3.45
C LEU A 69 -17.45 7.14 -3.25
N ASP A 70 -18.10 8.21 -2.80
CA ASP A 70 -17.43 9.48 -2.45
C ASP A 70 -16.42 9.32 -1.31
N GLN A 71 -16.77 8.51 -0.30
CA GLN A 71 -15.84 8.16 0.78
C GLN A 71 -14.64 7.38 0.24
N LEU A 72 -14.88 6.44 -0.67
CA LEU A 72 -13.82 5.65 -1.29
C LEU A 72 -12.87 6.53 -2.11
N ASP A 73 -13.39 7.47 -2.90
CA ASP A 73 -12.56 8.43 -3.64
C ASP A 73 -11.68 9.26 -2.68
N THR A 74 -12.25 9.72 -1.57
CA THR A 74 -11.51 10.44 -0.53
C THR A 74 -10.39 9.59 0.05
N SER A 75 -10.63 8.31 0.37
CA SER A 75 -9.60 7.40 0.85
C SER A 75 -8.47 7.19 -0.16
N PHE A 76 -8.80 7.07 -1.44
CA PHE A 76 -7.80 6.93 -2.50
C PHE A 76 -6.99 8.22 -2.73
N GLN A 77 -7.61 9.39 -2.64
CA GLN A 77 -6.91 10.68 -2.69
C GLN A 77 -5.94 10.82 -1.51
N ASN A 78 -6.38 10.52 -0.29
CA ASN A 78 -5.51 10.54 0.89
C ASN A 78 -4.34 9.55 0.75
N PHE A 79 -4.57 8.38 0.14
CA PHE A 79 -3.52 7.40 -0.12
C PHE A 79 -2.46 7.91 -1.11
N ALA A 80 -2.87 8.62 -2.16
CA ALA A 80 -1.96 9.24 -3.12
C ALA A 80 -1.11 10.37 -2.50
N GLU A 81 -1.60 11.02 -1.44
CA GLU A 81 -0.86 12.06 -0.71
C GLU A 81 0.16 11.53 0.32
N LEU A 82 0.25 10.21 0.52
CA LEU A 82 1.21 9.63 1.47
C LEU A 82 2.66 9.92 1.04
N ASP A 83 3.53 10.20 2.01
CA ASP A 83 4.97 10.39 1.78
C ASP A 83 5.67 9.02 1.76
N PHE A 84 5.84 8.44 0.56
CA PHE A 84 6.49 7.15 0.42
C PHE A 84 7.97 7.25 0.84
N PRO A 85 8.48 6.30 1.64
CA PRO A 85 9.91 6.22 1.90
C PRO A 85 10.70 6.09 0.58
N THR A 86 11.94 6.58 0.53
CA THR A 86 12.79 6.52 -0.68
C THR A 86 12.95 5.11 -1.26
N GLU A 87 12.81 4.06 -0.45
CA GLU A 87 12.83 2.68 -0.94
C GLU A 87 11.56 2.25 -1.71
N PHE A 88 10.49 3.06 -1.67
CA PHE A 88 9.19 2.82 -2.29
C PHE A 88 8.68 4.00 -3.14
N ASP A 89 9.46 5.06 -3.32
CA ASP A 89 9.02 6.28 -4.05
C ASP A 89 8.57 5.99 -5.50
N TYR A 90 9.15 4.98 -6.15
CA TYR A 90 8.73 4.51 -7.48
C TYR A 90 7.27 4.03 -7.53
N LEU A 91 6.64 3.74 -6.39
CA LEU A 91 5.23 3.36 -6.29
C LEU A 91 4.28 4.56 -6.22
N GLU A 92 4.76 5.78 -5.94
CA GLU A 92 3.93 6.99 -5.84
C GLU A 92 3.10 7.21 -7.11
N SER A 93 3.72 7.04 -8.29
CA SER A 93 3.01 7.17 -9.57
C SER A 93 1.84 6.18 -9.72
N LEU A 94 1.94 4.98 -9.13
CA LEU A 94 0.84 4.01 -9.12
C LEU A 94 -0.28 4.43 -8.15
N ALA A 95 0.07 5.09 -7.04
CA ALA A 95 -0.89 5.64 -6.08
C ALA A 95 -1.68 6.80 -6.71
N ASP A 96 -0.98 7.71 -7.40
CA ASP A 96 -1.59 8.79 -8.20
C ASP A 96 -2.54 8.23 -9.27
N GLU A 97 -2.10 7.21 -10.03
CA GLU A 97 -2.95 6.54 -11.01
C GLU A 97 -4.19 5.91 -10.35
N ALA A 98 -4.02 5.25 -9.20
CA ALA A 98 -5.13 4.64 -8.48
C ALA A 98 -6.19 5.67 -8.09
N SER A 99 -5.74 6.80 -7.52
CA SER A 99 -6.62 7.92 -7.15
C SER A 99 -7.33 8.49 -8.37
N ALA A 100 -6.60 8.80 -9.44
CA ALA A 100 -7.19 9.35 -10.66
C ALA A 100 -8.24 8.42 -11.30
N TYR A 101 -8.02 7.10 -11.28
CA TYR A 101 -9.02 6.14 -11.74
C TYR A 101 -10.23 6.07 -10.82
N MET A 102 -10.04 6.14 -9.49
CA MET A 102 -11.17 6.14 -8.56
C MET A 102 -12.03 7.39 -8.73
N THR A 103 -11.42 8.57 -8.81
CA THR A 103 -12.16 9.83 -9.05
C THR A 103 -12.98 9.74 -10.33
N GLN A 104 -12.38 9.28 -11.44
CA GLN A 104 -13.12 9.08 -12.69
C GLN A 104 -14.27 8.06 -12.56
N ALA A 105 -14.09 7.00 -11.78
CA ALA A 105 -15.13 6.01 -11.54
C ALA A 105 -16.31 6.62 -10.76
N VAL A 106 -16.03 7.36 -9.68
CA VAL A 106 -17.05 7.97 -8.83
C VAL A 106 -17.82 9.06 -9.57
N GLU A 107 -17.12 9.96 -10.29
CA GLU A 107 -17.74 10.95 -11.17
C GLU A 107 -18.68 10.29 -12.19
N SER A 108 -18.23 9.19 -12.81
CA SER A 108 -19.02 8.44 -13.79
C SER A 108 -20.22 7.72 -13.16
N TYR A 109 -20.12 7.22 -11.93
CA TYR A 109 -21.28 6.66 -11.23
C TYR A 109 -22.32 7.72 -10.91
N HIS A 110 -21.92 8.90 -10.43
CA HIS A 110 -22.83 10.03 -10.25
C HIS A 110 -23.52 10.42 -11.55
N GLU A 111 -22.76 10.50 -12.65
CA GLU A 111 -23.35 10.77 -13.97
C GLU A 111 -24.31 9.66 -14.40
N ALA A 112 -23.97 8.40 -14.16
CA ALA A 112 -24.81 7.27 -14.55
C ALA A 112 -26.19 7.28 -13.87
N TYR A 113 -26.28 7.74 -12.62
CA TYR A 113 -27.55 7.88 -11.88
C TYR A 113 -28.21 9.27 -12.03
N SER A 114 -27.60 10.17 -12.80
CA SER A 114 -28.13 11.52 -13.00
C SER A 114 -29.41 11.53 -13.88
N ASN A 115 -30.09 12.67 -13.93
CA ASN A 115 -31.23 12.93 -14.83
C ASN A 115 -32.47 12.03 -14.59
N GLY A 116 -32.62 11.45 -13.40
CA GLY A 116 -33.80 10.66 -13.03
C GLY A 116 -33.88 9.29 -13.71
N GLY A 117 -32.74 8.76 -14.17
CA GLY A 117 -32.63 7.44 -14.78
C GLY A 117 -31.24 6.84 -14.57
N TYR A 118 -31.01 5.69 -15.20
CA TYR A 118 -29.73 4.96 -15.14
C TYR A 118 -29.13 4.81 -16.54
N ASN A 119 -27.91 5.32 -16.74
CA ASN A 119 -27.14 5.14 -17.97
C ASN A 119 -26.14 3.99 -17.82
N GLN A 120 -26.48 2.85 -18.42
CA GLN A 120 -25.66 1.65 -18.35
C GLN A 120 -24.25 1.83 -18.95
N LEU A 121 -24.12 2.55 -20.07
CA LEU A 121 -22.81 2.72 -20.71
C LEU A 121 -21.85 3.51 -19.82
N THR A 122 -22.35 4.57 -19.17
CA THR A 122 -21.58 5.36 -18.21
C THR A 122 -21.23 4.54 -16.96
N ALA A 123 -22.17 3.74 -16.44
CA ALA A 123 -21.90 2.86 -15.31
C ALA A 123 -20.89 1.76 -15.62
N ASP A 124 -20.90 1.21 -16.84
CA ASP A 124 -19.91 0.19 -17.23
C ASP A 124 -18.52 0.81 -17.38
N TYR A 125 -18.41 2.04 -17.90
CA TYR A 125 -17.16 2.82 -17.88
C TYR A 125 -16.67 3.10 -16.45
N ALA A 126 -17.59 3.46 -15.54
CA ALA A 126 -17.29 3.64 -14.12
C ALA A 126 -16.70 2.37 -13.49
N LYS A 127 -17.32 1.21 -13.73
CA LYS A 127 -16.82 -0.10 -13.25
C LYS A 127 -15.42 -0.42 -13.75
N GLU A 128 -15.11 -0.13 -15.00
CA GLU A 128 -13.77 -0.36 -15.53
C GLU A 128 -12.72 0.48 -14.81
N ASN A 129 -12.99 1.76 -14.56
CA ASN A 129 -12.07 2.63 -13.82
C ASN A 129 -11.97 2.23 -12.34
N TYR A 130 -13.07 1.85 -11.70
CA TYR A 130 -13.07 1.28 -10.35
C TYR A 130 -12.12 0.06 -10.28
N ALA A 131 -12.23 -0.86 -11.23
CA ALA A 131 -11.37 -2.04 -11.31
C ALA A 131 -9.89 -1.67 -11.55
N ARG A 132 -9.62 -0.66 -12.39
CA ARG A 132 -8.25 -0.15 -12.63
C ARG A 132 -7.65 0.42 -11.34
N ALA A 133 -8.41 1.20 -10.58
CA ALA A 133 -7.98 1.78 -9.30
C ALA A 133 -7.55 0.68 -8.30
N TYR A 134 -8.43 -0.29 -8.05
CA TYR A 134 -8.10 -1.43 -7.17
C TYR A 134 -6.95 -2.27 -7.68
N LYS A 135 -6.81 -2.43 -9.01
CA LYS A 135 -5.68 -3.16 -9.59
C LYS A 135 -4.35 -2.47 -9.27
N ARG A 136 -4.30 -1.14 -9.26
CA ARG A 136 -3.09 -0.38 -8.87
C ARG A 136 -2.77 -0.55 -7.40
N ILE A 137 -3.76 -0.45 -6.52
CA ILE A 137 -3.58 -0.72 -5.08
C ILE A 137 -3.04 -2.12 -4.84
N GLN A 138 -3.61 -3.14 -5.50
CA GLN A 138 -3.12 -4.51 -5.38
C GLN A 138 -1.64 -4.62 -5.76
N ILE A 139 -1.22 -3.99 -6.86
CA ILE A 139 0.17 -3.98 -7.32
C ILE A 139 1.09 -3.35 -6.27
N ILE A 140 0.70 -2.18 -5.73
CA ILE A 140 1.46 -1.48 -4.69
C ILE A 140 1.62 -2.37 -3.46
N ILE A 141 0.53 -2.92 -2.93
CA ILE A 141 0.56 -3.80 -1.74
C ILE A 141 1.44 -5.03 -1.97
N THR A 142 1.37 -5.65 -3.16
CA THR A 142 2.23 -6.79 -3.52
C THR A 142 3.72 -6.40 -3.44
N PHE A 143 4.12 -5.25 -4.01
CA PHE A 143 5.50 -4.78 -3.90
C PHE A 143 5.90 -4.45 -2.46
N LEU A 144 5.02 -3.83 -1.68
CA LEU A 144 5.27 -3.51 -0.26
C LEU A 144 5.47 -4.78 0.60
N HIS A 145 4.89 -5.90 0.20
CA HIS A 145 5.12 -7.21 0.81
C HIS A 145 6.38 -7.92 0.30
N GLY A 146 7.11 -7.33 -0.65
CA GLY A 146 8.32 -7.93 -1.25
C GLY A 146 8.01 -9.02 -2.27
N GLU A 147 6.79 -9.06 -2.80
CA GLU A 147 6.33 -10.00 -3.82
C GLU A 147 6.37 -9.35 -5.22
N GLN A 148 6.38 -10.17 -6.27
CA GLN A 148 6.27 -9.69 -7.66
C GLN A 148 4.81 -9.79 -8.13
N PRO A 149 4.19 -8.71 -8.59
CA PRO A 149 2.82 -8.74 -9.07
C PRO A 149 2.71 -9.47 -10.42
N GLU A 150 1.67 -10.28 -10.56
CA GLU A 150 1.42 -10.99 -11.80
C GLU A 150 1.03 -10.02 -12.94
N ASN A 151 1.70 -10.15 -14.09
CA ASN A 151 1.38 -9.45 -15.34
C ASN A 151 1.53 -7.92 -15.32
N VAL A 152 2.57 -7.38 -14.66
CA VAL A 152 2.89 -5.95 -14.69
C VAL A 152 4.23 -5.73 -15.37
N ASN A 153 4.23 -5.01 -16.50
CA ASN A 153 5.45 -4.51 -17.12
C ASN A 153 5.75 -3.11 -16.55
N LEU A 154 6.40 -3.04 -15.39
CA LEU A 154 6.95 -1.78 -14.91
C LEU A 154 8.19 -1.49 -15.75
N THR A 155 8.13 -0.48 -16.61
CA THR A 155 9.34 0.02 -17.27
C THR A 155 10.21 0.68 -16.22
N THR A 156 11.17 -0.07 -15.67
CA THR A 156 12.19 0.46 -14.78
C THR A 156 13.00 1.48 -15.58
N ALA A 157 12.93 2.76 -15.19
CA ALA A 157 13.79 3.79 -15.75
C ALA A 157 15.20 3.66 -15.14
N GLU A 158 15.89 2.55 -15.42
CA GLU A 158 17.32 2.42 -15.18
C GLU A 158 17.95 1.45 -16.18
N GLU A 159 18.11 1.92 -17.42
CA GLU A 159 19.12 1.37 -18.32
C GLU A 159 19.73 2.52 -19.15
N THR A 160 20.47 3.40 -18.48
CA THR A 160 21.45 4.27 -19.13
C THR A 160 22.82 4.04 -18.51
N ALA A 161 23.46 2.93 -18.87
CA ALA A 161 24.91 2.78 -18.91
C ALA A 161 25.27 1.40 -19.49
N ASP A 162 25.48 1.32 -20.80
CA ASP A 162 26.71 0.78 -21.40
C ASP A 162 26.53 0.58 -22.92
N ALA A 163 26.70 1.66 -23.68
CA ALA A 163 26.93 1.59 -25.12
C ALA A 163 27.87 2.72 -25.54
N ALA A 164 28.99 2.85 -24.84
CA ALA A 164 30.06 3.77 -25.21
C ALA A 164 31.44 3.19 -24.93
N SER A 165 31.72 1.98 -25.42
CA SER A 165 33.11 1.57 -25.68
C SER A 165 33.15 0.37 -26.60
N THR A 166 33.51 0.59 -27.87
CA THR A 166 34.54 -0.14 -28.65
C THR A 166 34.24 0.00 -30.14
N THR A 167 34.94 0.93 -30.79
CA THR A 167 35.48 0.73 -32.15
C THR A 167 36.62 1.74 -32.32
N ALA A 168 37.78 1.34 -31.78
CA ALA A 168 39.07 1.83 -32.22
C ALA A 168 39.91 0.58 -32.52
N GLU A 169 39.95 0.18 -33.79
CA GLU A 169 41.15 0.01 -34.63
C GLU A 169 40.80 -0.77 -35.91
#